data_AF-A0AA41UZ90-F1
#
_entry.id   AF-A0AA41UZ90-F1
#
_cell.length_a   1.000
_cell.length_b   1.000
_cell.length_c   1.000
_cell.angle_alpha   90.00
_cell.angle_beta   90.00
_cell.angle_gamma   90.00
#
_symmetry.space_group_name_H-M   'P 1'
#
loop_
_entity.id
_entity.type
_entity.pdbx_description
1 polymer ?
#
loop_
_entity_poly.entity_id
_entity_poly.type
_entity_poly.pdbx_seq_one_letter_code
_entity_poly.pdbx_strand_id
1 'polypeptide(L)'
;MISSIILISDFLLLQRLYEDMKNRIEAAIKSGKVSEEMKEQHKGFSEWTSEITKRDHHTILQILIHGRDASSVDTDGNQLPTLVYLAREKRPQHSHNFKAGAINALLRVSSEISNGQIVLSVDCDMYSNDSKALRDALCFFMDEKKGYDIAFVQCPQNFNNVTKSDLYANGFRVINNVEMTGIDGFGGSIYSGTGCFHRRETICGIKFTKDYRENWNGATDPIKAKRSVAELEQASKVLADCTSEENTQWGKEMGLKYGCPVEDVITGLAIQCRGWNSVYFNPERKCFIGVAPVTLDQALIQYKRWSEGLFQIFLSKYCPFTYGYGKIKLGLQMSYCIYCLWPPNSFPTIFYLVVPSLCFLNGIPLFPKMSSLWFLPFAYVFGATSLYSLFEALSVGDTITEWWNLNRIWVFRRLTSFLFSFVDTVIRQLGFSQTTFVITPKVVDDEVLRRYENEMLEFGNASPMFAIISTVAVLNLVTLLGGLIKNVIFGEGIWVFDALLAQFILCGLMVLVNIPVYDALFFRKDSGGIPFSVMVTSIVLASLACLIPIS
;
A
#
# COMPACT_ATOMS: atom_id res chain seq x y z
N MET A 1 -7.77 8.67 -45.74
CA MET A 1 -7.70 10.15 -45.68
C MET A 1 -8.95 10.73 -45.03
N ILE A 2 -10.17 10.51 -45.54
CA ILE A 2 -11.43 11.01 -44.92
C ILE A 2 -11.66 10.41 -43.51
N SER A 3 -11.47 9.10 -43.32
CA SER A 3 -11.57 8.45 -42.00
C SER A 3 -10.55 9.00 -40.99
N SER A 4 -9.34 9.36 -41.44
CA SER A 4 -8.30 9.97 -40.60
C SER A 4 -8.63 11.41 -40.22
N ILE A 5 -9.28 12.18 -41.11
CA ILE A 5 -9.71 13.56 -40.86
C ILE A 5 -10.88 13.60 -39.88
N ILE A 6 -11.85 12.68 -40.02
CA ILE A 6 -12.97 12.52 -39.06
C ILE A 6 -12.41 12.20 -37.67
N LEU A 7 -11.46 11.26 -37.58
CA LEU A 7 -10.83 10.90 -36.31
C LEU A 7 -10.13 12.10 -35.62
N ILE A 8 -9.49 12.97 -36.41
CA ILE A 8 -8.82 14.18 -35.88
C ILE A 8 -9.85 15.22 -35.42
N SER A 9 -10.92 15.42 -36.18
CA SER A 9 -12.00 16.34 -35.81
C SER A 9 -12.66 15.92 -34.50
N ASP A 10 -13.00 14.64 -34.37
CA ASP A 10 -13.63 14.08 -33.17
C ASP A 10 -12.68 14.14 -31.96
N PHE A 11 -11.39 13.87 -32.17
CA PHE A 11 -10.37 14.01 -31.14
C PHE A 11 -10.24 15.46 -30.64
N LEU A 12 -10.21 16.43 -31.55
CA LEU A 12 -10.13 17.85 -31.19
C LEU A 12 -11.38 18.32 -30.46
N LEU A 13 -12.56 17.85 -30.85
CA LEU A 13 -13.80 18.12 -30.13
C LEU A 13 -13.75 17.55 -28.72
N LEU A 14 -13.36 16.28 -28.57
CA LEU A 14 -13.22 15.62 -27.27
C LEU A 14 -12.20 16.34 -26.37
N GLN A 15 -11.07 16.75 -26.93
CA GLN A 15 -10.06 17.52 -26.22
C GLN A 15 -10.62 18.85 -25.69
N ARG A 16 -11.39 19.57 -26.52
CA ARG A 16 -12.04 20.83 -26.09
C ARG A 16 -13.05 20.59 -24.97
N LEU A 17 -13.90 19.57 -25.09
CA LEU A 17 -14.87 19.20 -24.06
C LEU A 17 -14.19 18.80 -22.74
N TYR A 18 -13.08 18.07 -22.84
CA TYR A 18 -12.27 17.70 -21.68
C TYR A 18 -11.67 18.94 -20.99
N GLU A 19 -11.06 19.86 -21.75
CA GLU A 19 -10.49 21.08 -21.17
C GLU A 19 -11.56 21.97 -20.53
N ASP A 20 -12.75 22.08 -21.13
CA ASP A 20 -13.89 22.79 -20.51
C ASP A 20 -14.30 22.16 -19.18
N MET A 21 -14.48 20.83 -19.15
CA MET A 21 -14.78 20.09 -17.92
C MET A 21 -13.71 20.30 -16.85
N LYS A 22 -12.42 20.18 -17.22
CA LYS A 22 -11.28 20.39 -16.33
C LYS A 22 -11.29 21.80 -15.74
N ASN A 23 -11.43 22.83 -16.57
CA ASN A 23 -11.49 24.22 -16.14
C ASN A 23 -12.64 24.47 -15.15
N ARG A 24 -13.82 23.88 -15.40
CA ARG A 24 -14.97 23.96 -14.48
C ARG A 24 -14.66 23.32 -13.11
N ILE A 25 -14.02 22.15 -13.11
CA ILE A 25 -13.61 21.47 -11.86
C ILE A 25 -12.57 22.29 -11.11
N GLU A 26 -11.54 22.79 -11.80
CA GLU A 26 -10.49 23.63 -11.20
C GLU A 26 -11.05 24.94 -10.64
N ALA A 27 -12.00 25.57 -11.33
CA ALA A 27 -12.70 26.75 -10.83
C ALA A 27 -13.52 26.44 -9.57
N ALA A 28 -14.18 25.28 -9.51
CA ALA A 28 -14.91 24.85 -8.32
C ALA A 28 -13.97 24.57 -7.13
N ILE A 29 -12.82 23.94 -7.38
CA ILE A 29 -11.77 23.70 -6.36
C ILE A 29 -11.23 25.04 -5.84
N LYS A 30 -10.87 25.97 -6.74
CA LYS A 30 -10.30 27.27 -6.39
C LYS A 30 -11.28 28.16 -5.62
N SER A 31 -12.56 28.14 -6.00
CA SER A 31 -13.60 28.92 -5.31
C SER A 31 -14.12 28.25 -4.03
N GLY A 32 -13.85 26.95 -3.86
CA GLY A 32 -14.43 26.13 -2.80
C GLY A 32 -15.94 25.98 -2.88
N LYS A 33 -16.56 26.31 -4.03
CA LYS A 33 -18.01 26.31 -4.25
C LYS A 33 -18.34 25.75 -5.62
N VAL A 34 -19.49 25.09 -5.70
CA VAL A 34 -20.11 24.67 -6.96
C VAL A 34 -21.03 25.80 -7.45
N SER A 35 -21.15 25.98 -8.77
CA SER A 35 -22.02 27.03 -9.35
C SER A 35 -23.50 26.79 -8.98
N GLU A 36 -24.28 27.87 -8.88
CA GLU A 36 -25.71 27.76 -8.53
C GLU A 36 -26.48 26.92 -9.56
N GLU A 37 -26.16 27.05 -10.85
CA GLU A 37 -26.72 26.20 -11.92
C GLU A 37 -26.53 24.69 -11.63
N MET A 38 -25.33 24.28 -11.22
CA MET A 38 -25.05 22.89 -10.88
C MET A 38 -25.76 22.44 -9.59
N LYS A 39 -25.95 23.35 -8.63
CA LYS A 39 -26.73 23.05 -7.41
C LYS A 39 -28.20 22.85 -7.72
N GLU A 40 -28.76 23.64 -8.63
CA GLU A 40 -30.16 23.51 -9.07
C GLU A 40 -30.38 22.21 -9.87
N GLN A 41 -29.41 21.78 -10.67
CA GLN A 41 -29.50 20.54 -11.47
C GLN A 41 -29.40 19.27 -10.61
N HIS A 42 -28.70 19.31 -9.47
CA HIS A 42 -28.48 18.14 -8.63
C HIS A 42 -28.96 18.36 -7.20
N LYS A 43 -30.12 17.76 -6.88
CA LYS A 43 -30.80 17.81 -5.56
C LYS A 43 -29.95 17.39 -4.35
N GLY A 44 -28.73 16.90 -4.54
CA GLY A 44 -27.86 16.38 -3.48
C GLY A 44 -27.02 17.47 -2.85
N PHE A 45 -26.73 18.54 -3.61
CA PHE A 45 -26.04 19.70 -3.08
C PHE A 45 -26.90 20.45 -2.06
N SER A 46 -28.23 20.45 -2.22
CA SER A 46 -29.14 21.04 -1.23
C SER A 46 -29.25 20.25 0.07
N GLU A 47 -28.84 18.97 0.08
CA GLU A 47 -28.75 18.18 1.33
C GLU A 47 -27.52 18.58 2.17
N TRP A 48 -26.57 19.34 1.63
CA TRP A 48 -25.39 19.85 2.35
C TRP A 48 -25.61 21.29 2.81
N THR A 49 -26.23 21.47 3.98
CA THR A 49 -26.50 22.80 4.57
C THR A 49 -25.41 23.25 5.55
N SER A 50 -25.48 24.50 6.01
CA SER A 50 -24.55 25.06 7.02
C SER A 50 -24.58 24.34 8.37
N GLU A 51 -25.70 23.69 8.70
CA GLU A 51 -25.89 22.98 9.98
C GLU A 51 -25.25 21.58 9.98
N ILE A 52 -24.88 21.07 8.81
CA ILE A 52 -24.37 19.71 8.62
C ILE A 52 -22.84 19.73 8.55
N THR A 53 -22.19 18.75 9.19
CA THR A 53 -20.72 18.67 9.21
C THR A 53 -20.21 17.34 8.66
N LYS A 54 -18.92 17.28 8.30
CA LYS A 54 -18.27 16.03 7.85
C LYS A 54 -18.31 14.87 8.86
N ARG A 55 -18.66 15.14 10.13
CA ARG A 55 -18.77 14.16 11.22
C ARG A 55 -20.21 13.95 11.71
N ASP A 56 -21.14 14.80 11.27
CA ASP A 56 -22.52 14.80 11.70
C ASP A 56 -23.43 15.17 10.53
N HIS A 57 -23.90 14.15 9.82
CA HIS A 57 -24.75 14.30 8.64
C HIS A 57 -25.56 13.02 8.40
N HIS A 58 -26.78 13.16 7.87
CA HIS A 58 -27.61 12.01 7.48
C HIS A 58 -27.06 11.33 6.22
N THR A 59 -27.67 10.20 5.84
CA THR A 59 -27.35 9.51 4.59
C THR A 59 -27.79 10.34 3.39
N ILE A 60 -26.84 10.70 2.53
CA ILE A 60 -27.10 11.34 1.24
C ILE A 60 -26.82 10.30 0.16
N LEU A 61 -27.83 9.98 -0.63
CA LEU A 61 -27.75 8.96 -1.69
C LEU A 61 -28.47 9.48 -2.92
N GLN A 62 -27.78 9.42 -4.06
CA GLN A 62 -28.32 9.86 -5.34
C GLN A 62 -28.02 8.85 -6.45
N ILE A 63 -29.03 8.49 -7.22
CA ILE A 63 -28.83 7.78 -8.49
C ILE A 63 -28.66 8.85 -9.58
N LEU A 64 -27.41 9.14 -9.92
CA LEU A 64 -27.04 10.19 -10.88
C LEU A 64 -27.33 9.77 -12.33
N ILE A 65 -27.11 8.49 -12.63
CA ILE A 65 -27.50 7.86 -13.90
C ILE A 65 -28.25 6.60 -13.52
N HIS A 66 -29.51 6.48 -13.94
CA HIS A 66 -30.27 5.25 -13.73
C HIS A 66 -30.20 4.42 -14.99
N GLY A 67 -29.26 3.48 -15.04
CA GLY A 67 -28.97 2.75 -16.27
C GLY A 67 -30.17 2.01 -16.85
N ARG A 68 -31.22 1.70 -16.08
CA ARG A 68 -32.46 1.06 -16.61
C ARG A 68 -33.48 2.05 -17.17
N ASP A 69 -33.28 3.35 -16.96
CA ASP A 69 -34.12 4.38 -17.54
C ASP A 69 -33.83 4.50 -19.04
N ALA A 70 -34.88 4.52 -19.86
CA ALA A 70 -34.78 4.72 -21.30
C ALA A 70 -34.19 6.09 -21.67
N SER A 71 -34.26 7.07 -20.75
CA SER A 71 -33.65 8.40 -20.94
C SER A 71 -32.13 8.44 -20.68
N SER A 72 -31.59 7.44 -19.97
CA SER A 72 -30.17 7.38 -19.57
C SER A 72 -29.30 6.76 -20.68
N VAL A 73 -29.24 7.46 -21.81
CA VAL A 73 -28.48 7.05 -23.00
C VAL A 73 -27.40 8.07 -23.38
N ASP A 74 -26.37 7.63 -24.09
CA ASP A 74 -25.39 8.50 -24.72
C ASP A 74 -25.96 9.19 -25.98
N THR A 75 -25.13 9.98 -26.66
CA THR A 75 -25.52 10.70 -27.89
C THR A 75 -25.91 9.78 -29.04
N ASP A 76 -25.47 8.52 -29.01
CA ASP A 76 -25.76 7.50 -30.02
C ASP A 76 -26.96 6.62 -29.62
N GLY A 77 -27.58 6.89 -28.46
CA GLY A 77 -28.71 6.13 -27.93
C GLY A 77 -28.32 4.86 -27.18
N ASN A 78 -27.03 4.64 -26.87
CA ASN A 78 -26.59 3.49 -26.09
C ASN A 78 -26.80 3.74 -24.60
N GLN A 79 -27.26 2.71 -23.90
CA GLN A 79 -27.55 2.77 -22.46
C GLN A 79 -26.29 3.00 -21.62
N LEU A 80 -26.35 3.99 -20.71
CA LEU A 80 -25.25 4.30 -19.80
C LEU A 80 -25.28 3.42 -18.54
N PRO A 81 -24.12 3.09 -17.95
CA PRO A 81 -24.07 2.37 -16.67
C PRO A 81 -24.72 3.16 -15.53
N THR A 82 -25.33 2.44 -14.59
CA THR A 82 -25.90 3.08 -13.38
C THR A 82 -24.79 3.70 -12.54
N LEU A 83 -24.92 5.00 -12.22
CA LEU A 83 -23.99 5.74 -11.36
C LEU A 83 -24.71 6.18 -10.09
N VAL A 84 -24.17 5.79 -8.94
CA VAL A 84 -24.74 6.09 -7.63
C VAL A 84 -23.70 6.83 -6.78
N TYR A 85 -24.10 7.97 -6.23
CA TYR A 85 -23.35 8.68 -5.19
C TYR A 85 -23.90 8.29 -3.82
N LEU A 86 -23.01 8.01 -2.87
CA LEU A 86 -23.35 7.72 -1.47
C LEU A 86 -22.41 8.44 -0.52
N ALA A 87 -22.98 9.26 0.36
CA ALA A 87 -22.39 9.64 1.64
C ALA A 87 -23.21 8.99 2.75
N ARG A 88 -22.67 7.94 3.37
CA ARG A 88 -23.29 7.24 4.50
C ARG A 88 -23.45 8.15 5.72
N GLU A 89 -24.47 7.93 6.53
CA GLU A 89 -24.67 8.70 7.76
C GLU A 89 -23.44 8.64 8.68
N LYS A 90 -23.13 9.76 9.31
CA LYS A 90 -22.16 9.85 10.38
C LYS A 90 -22.76 10.59 11.54
N ARG A 91 -22.56 10.06 12.74
CA ARG A 91 -22.91 10.70 14.01
C ARG A 91 -21.70 10.63 14.93
N PRO A 92 -21.39 11.68 15.72
CA PRO A 92 -20.24 11.69 16.61
C PRO A 92 -20.15 10.51 17.59
N GLN A 93 -21.28 9.91 17.95
CA GLN A 93 -21.40 8.81 18.90
C GLN A 93 -21.08 7.44 18.30
N HIS A 94 -21.01 7.31 16.96
CA HIS A 94 -20.83 6.03 16.27
C HIS A 94 -19.48 5.95 15.56
N SER A 95 -18.75 4.85 15.78
CA SER A 95 -17.52 4.58 15.00
C SER A 95 -17.88 4.30 13.55
N HIS A 96 -17.20 4.99 12.63
CA HIS A 96 -17.44 4.81 11.20
C HIS A 96 -16.50 3.79 10.54
N ASN A 97 -15.43 3.31 11.21
CA ASN A 97 -14.54 2.25 10.67
C ASN A 97 -13.91 2.58 9.29
N PHE A 98 -13.59 3.85 9.05
CA PHE A 98 -12.86 4.34 7.86
C PHE A 98 -13.32 3.73 6.51
N LYS A 99 -12.41 3.11 5.75
CA LYS A 99 -12.64 2.51 4.42
C LYS A 99 -13.47 1.24 4.52
N ALA A 100 -13.17 0.35 5.47
CA ALA A 100 -13.96 -0.85 5.76
C ALA A 100 -15.47 -0.55 5.88
N GLY A 101 -15.83 0.44 6.72
CA GLY A 101 -17.23 0.82 6.92
C GLY A 101 -17.88 1.48 5.70
N ALA A 102 -17.09 2.16 4.86
CA ALA A 102 -17.59 2.72 3.61
C ALA A 102 -17.91 1.61 2.58
N ILE A 103 -17.01 0.64 2.41
CA ILE A 103 -17.23 -0.50 1.50
C ILE A 103 -18.39 -1.37 2.00
N ASN A 104 -18.51 -1.59 3.31
CA ASN A 104 -19.63 -2.34 3.87
C ASN A 104 -20.99 -1.65 3.62
N ALA A 105 -21.07 -0.32 3.78
CA ALA A 105 -22.26 0.43 3.41
C ALA A 105 -22.58 0.32 1.90
N LEU A 106 -21.56 0.43 1.03
CA LEU A 106 -21.72 0.24 -0.41
C LEU A 106 -22.18 -1.17 -0.77
N LEU A 107 -21.71 -2.21 -0.09
CA LEU A 107 -22.16 -3.59 -0.31
C LEU A 107 -23.65 -3.75 0.00
N ARG A 108 -24.12 -3.17 1.11
CA ARG A 108 -25.54 -3.19 1.49
C ARG A 108 -26.39 -2.37 0.51
N VAL A 109 -26.04 -1.11 0.26
CA VAL A 109 -26.76 -0.23 -0.67
C VAL A 109 -26.82 -0.84 -2.08
N SER A 110 -25.70 -1.36 -2.60
CA SER A 110 -25.68 -1.97 -3.93
C SER A 110 -26.56 -3.22 -4.03
N SER A 111 -26.79 -3.96 -2.93
CA SER A 111 -27.71 -5.11 -2.92
C SER A 111 -29.17 -4.72 -3.16
N GLU A 112 -29.53 -3.47 -2.86
CA GLU A 112 -30.87 -2.94 -3.11
C GLU A 112 -31.04 -2.38 -4.52
N ILE A 113 -29.98 -1.77 -5.07
CA ILE A 113 -30.03 -1.09 -6.37
C ILE A 113 -29.80 -2.06 -7.54
N SER A 114 -28.62 -2.71 -7.59
CA SER A 114 -28.21 -3.53 -8.73
C SER A 114 -28.00 -5.00 -8.41
N ASN A 115 -27.69 -5.31 -7.15
CA ASN A 115 -27.34 -6.63 -6.64
C ASN A 115 -26.31 -7.39 -7.51
N GLY A 116 -25.31 -6.66 -8.05
CA GLY A 116 -24.32 -7.25 -8.96
C GLY A 116 -23.50 -8.35 -8.29
N GLN A 117 -23.35 -9.51 -8.96
CA GLN A 117 -22.71 -10.71 -8.40
C GLN A 117 -21.20 -10.57 -8.16
N ILE A 118 -20.54 -9.71 -8.95
CA ILE A 118 -19.13 -9.36 -8.79
C ILE A 118 -19.02 -7.94 -8.26
N VAL A 119 -18.13 -7.75 -7.29
CA VAL A 119 -17.82 -6.46 -6.68
C VAL A 119 -16.36 -6.14 -6.93
N LEU A 120 -16.10 -5.06 -7.66
CA LEU A 120 -14.76 -4.53 -7.85
C LEU A 120 -14.50 -3.38 -6.87
N SER A 121 -13.43 -3.47 -6.08
CA SER A 121 -12.96 -2.36 -5.24
C SER A 121 -11.76 -1.67 -5.90
N VAL A 122 -11.82 -0.34 -6.07
CA VAL A 122 -10.74 0.49 -6.60
C VAL A 122 -10.58 1.74 -5.73
N ASP A 123 -9.35 2.06 -5.37
CA ASP A 123 -9.00 3.29 -4.64
C ASP A 123 -9.03 4.52 -5.56
N CYS A 124 -9.26 5.71 -4.98
CA CYS A 124 -9.39 6.96 -5.75
C CYS A 124 -8.11 7.37 -6.49
N ASP A 125 -6.94 6.87 -6.09
CA ASP A 125 -5.66 7.08 -6.75
C ASP A 125 -5.33 5.98 -7.78
N MET A 126 -6.28 5.10 -8.10
CA MET A 126 -6.16 4.01 -9.07
C MET A 126 -7.26 4.12 -10.13
N TYR A 127 -6.91 3.91 -11.41
CA TYR A 127 -7.86 3.89 -12.52
C TYR A 127 -7.72 2.62 -13.37
N SER A 128 -8.80 2.25 -14.06
CA SER A 128 -8.79 1.13 -15.01
C SER A 128 -7.93 1.48 -16.22
N ASN A 129 -6.89 0.69 -16.47
CA ASN A 129 -6.00 0.86 -17.60
C ASN A 129 -6.30 -0.12 -18.76
N ASP A 130 -6.99 -1.22 -18.47
CA ASP A 130 -7.46 -2.16 -19.49
C ASP A 130 -8.98 -2.34 -19.41
N SER A 131 -9.68 -1.97 -20.48
CA SER A 131 -11.13 -2.16 -20.60
C SER A 131 -11.54 -3.64 -20.61
N LYS A 132 -10.60 -4.56 -20.84
CA LYS A 132 -10.82 -6.01 -20.79
C LYS A 132 -10.68 -6.60 -19.40
N ALA A 133 -10.14 -5.87 -18.42
CA ALA A 133 -9.83 -6.41 -17.09
C ALA A 133 -11.03 -7.11 -16.41
N LEU A 134 -12.24 -6.54 -16.52
CA LEU A 134 -13.45 -7.18 -15.99
C LEU A 134 -13.78 -8.49 -16.72
N ARG A 135 -13.69 -8.49 -18.06
CA ARG A 135 -13.94 -9.69 -18.86
C ARG A 135 -12.94 -10.80 -18.52
N ASP A 136 -11.67 -10.45 -18.39
CA ASP A 136 -10.61 -11.41 -18.07
C ASP A 136 -10.75 -11.95 -16.64
N ALA A 137 -11.13 -11.09 -15.68
CA ALA A 137 -11.45 -11.52 -14.32
C ALA A 137 -12.64 -12.52 -14.31
N LEU A 138 -13.68 -12.27 -15.11
CA LEU A 138 -14.84 -13.16 -15.23
C LEU A 138 -14.46 -14.55 -15.75
N CYS A 139 -13.44 -14.67 -16.62
CA CYS A 139 -12.97 -15.98 -17.08
C CYS A 139 -12.55 -16.90 -15.92
N PHE A 140 -11.98 -16.36 -14.85
CA PHE A 140 -11.63 -17.16 -13.66
C PHE A 140 -12.87 -17.62 -12.90
N PHE A 141 -13.82 -16.71 -12.66
CA PHE A 141 -15.04 -17.05 -11.93
C PHE A 141 -15.94 -18.01 -12.71
N MET A 142 -15.97 -17.90 -14.04
CA MET A 142 -16.84 -18.71 -14.91
C MET A 142 -16.17 -20.00 -15.40
N ASP A 143 -14.96 -20.33 -14.93
CA ASP A 143 -14.30 -21.59 -15.27
C ASP A 143 -15.12 -22.77 -14.70
N GLU A 144 -15.55 -23.68 -15.57
CA GLU A 144 -16.45 -24.78 -15.20
C GLU A 144 -15.82 -25.78 -14.21
N LYS A 145 -14.48 -25.81 -14.09
CA LYS A 145 -13.75 -26.79 -13.28
C LYS A 145 -13.29 -26.24 -11.94
N LYS A 146 -13.01 -24.95 -11.84
CA LYS A 146 -12.42 -24.30 -10.66
C LYS A 146 -13.12 -23.00 -10.26
N GLY A 147 -13.89 -22.37 -11.15
CA GLY A 147 -14.52 -21.07 -10.89
C GLY A 147 -15.35 -21.04 -9.61
N TYR A 148 -16.05 -22.14 -9.32
CA TYR A 148 -16.93 -22.29 -8.16
C TYR A 148 -16.25 -22.18 -6.79
N ASP A 149 -14.92 -22.34 -6.70
CA ASP A 149 -14.18 -22.19 -5.45
C ASP A 149 -13.35 -20.89 -5.37
N ILE A 150 -13.42 -20.04 -6.40
CA ILE A 150 -12.73 -18.75 -6.45
C ILE A 150 -13.61 -17.67 -5.81
N ALA A 151 -13.10 -17.08 -4.73
CA ALA A 151 -13.74 -15.96 -4.04
C ALA A 151 -13.34 -14.60 -4.62
N PHE A 152 -12.07 -14.42 -4.99
CA PHE A 152 -11.62 -13.16 -5.56
C PHE A 152 -10.42 -13.30 -6.50
N VAL A 153 -10.30 -12.34 -7.41
CA VAL A 153 -9.18 -12.19 -8.35
C VAL A 153 -8.50 -10.86 -8.06
N GLN A 154 -7.24 -10.91 -7.63
CA GLN A 154 -6.41 -9.76 -7.29
C GLN A 154 -5.51 -9.40 -8.47
N CYS A 155 -5.60 -8.15 -8.94
CA CYS A 155 -4.64 -7.59 -9.89
C CYS A 155 -3.51 -6.86 -9.15
N PRO A 156 -2.28 -6.80 -9.70
CA PRO A 156 -1.20 -6.02 -9.10
C PRO A 156 -1.51 -4.53 -9.00
N GLN A 157 -0.98 -3.89 -7.95
CA GLN A 157 -0.90 -2.43 -7.88
C GLN A 157 0.29 -1.97 -8.73
N ASN A 158 0.02 -1.13 -9.74
CA ASN A 158 1.03 -0.55 -10.62
C ASN A 158 0.88 0.97 -10.63
N PHE A 159 1.95 1.70 -10.88
CA PHE A 159 1.95 3.17 -10.82
C PHE A 159 2.58 3.79 -12.08
N ASN A 160 2.05 4.92 -12.53
CA ASN A 160 2.54 5.61 -13.74
C ASN A 160 3.66 6.62 -13.47
N ASN A 161 3.79 7.08 -12.22
CA ASN A 161 4.73 8.13 -11.82
C ASN A 161 5.98 7.57 -11.13
N VAL A 162 6.35 6.32 -11.37
CA VAL A 162 7.62 5.74 -10.87
C VAL A 162 8.77 6.33 -11.67
N THR A 163 9.79 6.86 -10.99
CA THR A 163 10.99 7.40 -11.64
C THR A 163 11.76 6.30 -12.38
N LYS A 164 12.65 6.69 -13.29
CA LYS A 164 13.46 5.75 -14.10
C LYS A 164 14.24 4.73 -13.25
N SER A 165 14.72 5.15 -12.09
CA SER A 165 15.52 4.35 -11.16
C SER A 165 14.72 3.84 -9.97
N ASP A 166 13.38 3.96 -9.98
CA ASP A 166 12.48 3.63 -8.85
C ASP A 166 13.01 4.12 -7.49
N LEU A 167 13.16 5.43 -7.37
CA LEU A 167 13.89 6.11 -6.29
C LEU A 167 13.46 5.67 -4.88
N TYR A 168 12.16 5.43 -4.69
CA TYR A 168 11.55 5.03 -3.42
C TYR A 168 11.10 3.57 -3.37
N ALA A 169 11.48 2.75 -4.36
CA ALA A 169 11.10 1.35 -4.45
C ALA A 169 9.58 1.12 -4.36
N ASN A 170 8.84 1.87 -5.19
CA ASN A 170 7.39 1.86 -5.30
C ASN A 170 6.88 1.04 -6.51
N GLY A 171 7.76 0.63 -7.42
CA GLY A 171 7.39 -0.11 -8.64
C GLY A 171 6.93 -1.55 -8.39
N PHE A 172 7.34 -2.15 -7.26
CA PHE A 172 6.93 -3.48 -6.80
C PHE A 172 7.10 -4.61 -7.84
N ARG A 173 8.06 -4.51 -8.77
CA ARG A 173 8.22 -5.47 -9.88
C ARG A 173 8.54 -6.89 -9.40
N VAL A 174 9.47 -7.07 -8.46
CA VAL A 174 9.77 -8.38 -7.86
C VAL A 174 8.55 -8.94 -7.12
N ILE A 175 7.87 -8.11 -6.32
CA ILE A 175 6.65 -8.50 -5.60
C ILE A 175 5.56 -8.97 -6.58
N ASN A 176 5.34 -8.20 -7.64
CA ASN A 176 4.27 -8.44 -8.59
C ASN A 176 4.54 -9.62 -9.53
N ASN A 177 5.78 -9.88 -9.91
CA ASN A 177 6.09 -10.93 -10.88
C ASN A 177 6.54 -12.24 -10.21
N VAL A 178 7.18 -12.18 -9.05
CA VAL A 178 7.75 -13.35 -8.37
C VAL A 178 6.98 -13.69 -7.09
N GLU A 179 6.95 -12.77 -6.12
CA GLU A 179 6.40 -13.09 -4.79
C GLU A 179 4.92 -13.47 -4.87
N MET A 180 4.06 -12.58 -5.39
CA MET A 180 2.61 -12.79 -5.43
C MET A 180 2.21 -13.97 -6.31
N THR A 181 2.94 -14.20 -7.42
CA THR A 181 2.80 -15.39 -8.26
C THR A 181 3.16 -16.67 -7.50
N GLY A 182 4.24 -16.65 -6.71
CA GLY A 182 4.64 -17.76 -5.85
C GLY A 182 3.63 -18.06 -4.75
N ILE A 183 3.05 -17.01 -4.14
CA ILE A 183 2.00 -17.12 -3.14
C ILE A 183 0.74 -17.77 -3.72
N ASP A 184 0.36 -17.40 -4.95
CA ASP A 184 -0.80 -17.95 -5.65
C ASP A 184 -0.74 -19.48 -5.77
N GLY A 185 0.47 -20.04 -5.98
CA GLY A 185 0.73 -21.48 -6.01
C GLY A 185 0.33 -22.23 -4.73
N PHE A 186 0.23 -21.54 -3.58
CA PHE A 186 -0.17 -22.11 -2.30
C PHE A 186 -1.68 -21.99 -1.99
N GLY A 187 -2.52 -21.66 -2.96
CA GLY A 187 -3.98 -21.59 -2.80
C GLY A 187 -4.55 -20.18 -2.84
N GLY A 188 -3.81 -19.24 -3.43
CA GLY A 188 -4.32 -17.93 -3.81
C GLY A 188 -3.53 -16.75 -3.27
N SER A 189 -3.85 -15.57 -3.78
CA SER A 189 -3.24 -14.28 -3.44
C SER A 189 -3.79 -13.61 -2.17
N ILE A 190 -3.05 -12.64 -1.65
CA ILE A 190 -3.47 -11.73 -0.58
C ILE A 190 -4.39 -10.65 -1.17
N TYR A 191 -5.48 -10.31 -0.49
CA TYR A 191 -6.31 -9.16 -0.86
C TYR A 191 -5.62 -7.85 -0.44
N SER A 192 -5.27 -7.02 -1.42
CA SER A 192 -4.46 -5.80 -1.25
C SER A 192 -5.26 -4.50 -1.42
N GLY A 193 -6.56 -4.54 -1.13
CA GLY A 193 -7.39 -3.34 -0.92
C GLY A 193 -7.86 -2.57 -2.17
N THR A 194 -7.28 -2.82 -3.35
CA THR A 194 -7.64 -2.17 -4.62
C THR A 194 -7.40 -3.13 -5.79
N GLY A 195 -8.06 -2.87 -6.93
CA GLY A 195 -7.92 -3.70 -8.14
C GLY A 195 -8.30 -5.16 -7.93
N CYS A 196 -9.28 -5.41 -7.07
CA CYS A 196 -9.70 -6.76 -6.68
C CYS A 196 -11.17 -6.99 -7.02
N PHE A 197 -11.44 -8.05 -7.76
CA PHE A 197 -12.78 -8.51 -8.09
C PHE A 197 -13.20 -9.56 -7.08
N HIS A 198 -14.30 -9.36 -6.36
CA HIS A 198 -14.85 -10.29 -5.39
C HIS A 198 -16.16 -10.88 -5.87
N ARG A 199 -16.36 -12.18 -5.65
CA ARG A 199 -17.70 -12.77 -5.63
C ARG A 199 -18.46 -12.22 -4.42
N ARG A 200 -19.59 -11.54 -4.65
CA ARG A 200 -20.39 -10.86 -3.62
C ARG A 200 -20.67 -11.75 -2.42
N GLU A 201 -21.10 -12.98 -2.67
CA GLU A 201 -21.43 -13.96 -1.63
C GLU A 201 -20.28 -14.20 -0.64
N THR A 202 -19.05 -14.24 -1.13
CA THR A 202 -17.86 -14.56 -0.33
C THR A 202 -17.45 -13.40 0.57
N ILE A 203 -17.45 -12.17 0.02
CA ILE A 203 -17.21 -10.96 0.81
C ILE A 203 -18.37 -10.70 1.78
N CYS A 204 -19.59 -11.13 1.45
CA CYS A 204 -20.74 -11.15 2.36
C CYS A 204 -20.74 -12.32 3.35
N GLY A 205 -19.67 -13.10 3.46
CA GLY A 205 -19.47 -14.02 4.57
C GLY A 205 -19.85 -15.48 4.33
N ILE A 206 -20.24 -15.86 3.10
CA ILE A 206 -20.54 -17.26 2.79
C ILE A 206 -19.30 -18.13 2.98
N LYS A 207 -19.51 -19.29 3.61
CA LYS A 207 -18.48 -20.33 3.78
C LYS A 207 -18.51 -21.27 2.59
N PHE A 208 -17.34 -21.71 2.15
CA PHE A 208 -17.25 -22.68 1.07
C PHE A 208 -17.66 -24.08 1.56
N THR A 209 -18.43 -24.78 0.75
CA THR A 209 -18.81 -26.18 0.95
C THR A 209 -18.64 -26.93 -0.36
N LYS A 210 -18.28 -28.22 -0.35
CA LYS A 210 -18.08 -29.00 -1.59
C LYS A 210 -19.34 -29.10 -2.47
N ASP A 211 -20.51 -28.98 -1.84
CA ASP A 211 -21.81 -28.98 -2.50
C ASP A 211 -22.21 -27.59 -3.00
N TYR A 212 -21.37 -26.57 -2.79
CA TYR A 212 -21.61 -25.25 -3.33
C TYR A 212 -21.71 -25.34 -4.85
N ARG A 213 -22.75 -24.71 -5.40
CA ARG A 213 -22.98 -24.57 -6.82
C ARG A 213 -23.25 -23.10 -7.08
N GLU A 214 -22.55 -22.57 -8.07
CA GLU A 214 -22.68 -21.17 -8.44
C GLU A 214 -24.08 -20.91 -8.98
N ASN A 215 -24.69 -19.82 -8.53
CA ASN A 215 -25.92 -19.32 -9.12
C ASN A 215 -25.65 -17.98 -9.82
N TRP A 216 -25.25 -18.04 -11.08
CA TRP A 216 -25.10 -16.86 -11.93
C TRP A 216 -26.44 -16.23 -12.33
N ASN A 217 -27.55 -16.96 -12.15
CA ASN A 217 -28.91 -16.52 -12.50
C ASN A 217 -29.53 -15.64 -11.42
N GLY A 218 -28.73 -14.76 -10.82
CA GLY A 218 -29.21 -13.68 -9.95
C GLY A 218 -29.95 -12.63 -10.77
N ALA A 219 -31.09 -13.01 -11.37
CA ALA A 219 -32.00 -12.07 -11.99
C ALA A 219 -32.36 -11.00 -10.95
N THR A 220 -32.34 -9.74 -11.37
CA THR A 220 -32.90 -8.68 -10.52
C THR A 220 -34.34 -9.07 -10.21
N ASP A 221 -34.69 -9.09 -8.92
CA ASP A 221 -36.06 -9.31 -8.48
C ASP A 221 -37.01 -8.47 -9.36
N PRO A 222 -37.97 -9.09 -10.08
CA PRO A 222 -38.89 -8.39 -10.98
C PRO A 222 -39.62 -7.23 -10.29
N ILE A 223 -39.80 -7.31 -8.97
CA ILE A 223 -40.39 -6.26 -8.14
C ILE A 223 -39.41 -5.09 -8.00
N LYS A 224 -38.12 -5.36 -7.73
CA LYS A 224 -37.07 -4.33 -7.69
C LYS A 224 -36.83 -3.68 -9.05
N ALA A 225 -37.01 -4.42 -10.15
CA ALA A 225 -36.86 -3.91 -11.51
C ALA A 225 -37.91 -2.85 -11.88
N LYS A 226 -39.08 -2.82 -11.20
CA LYS A 226 -40.18 -1.87 -11.46
C LYS A 226 -40.16 -0.63 -10.57
N ARG A 227 -39.28 -0.57 -9.56
CA ARG A 227 -39.22 0.56 -8.63
C ARG A 227 -38.71 1.81 -9.32
N SER A 228 -39.34 2.93 -8.98
CA SER A 228 -38.87 4.26 -9.37
C SER A 228 -37.52 4.58 -8.70
N VAL A 229 -36.78 5.53 -9.27
CA VAL A 229 -35.53 6.04 -8.68
C VAL A 229 -35.75 6.52 -7.24
N ALA A 230 -36.84 7.24 -6.98
CA ALA A 230 -37.16 7.74 -5.64
C ALA A 230 -37.38 6.60 -4.62
N GLU A 231 -38.08 5.54 -5.00
CA GLU A 231 -38.29 4.37 -4.14
C GLU A 231 -36.98 3.62 -3.87
N LEU A 232 -36.12 3.46 -4.88
CA LEU A 232 -34.81 2.83 -4.74
C LEU A 232 -33.90 3.65 -3.82
N GLU A 233 -33.86 4.97 -4.00
CA GLU A 233 -33.08 5.86 -3.15
C GLU A 233 -33.55 5.79 -1.69
N GLN A 234 -34.87 5.86 -1.45
CA GLN A 234 -35.43 5.80 -0.10
C GLN A 234 -35.16 4.47 0.59
N ALA A 235 -35.36 3.35 -0.12
CA ALA A 235 -35.06 2.02 0.41
C ALA A 235 -33.57 1.84 0.72
N SER A 236 -32.69 2.42 -0.11
CA SER A 236 -31.24 2.30 0.04
C SER A 236 -30.67 3.21 1.14
N LYS A 237 -31.27 4.40 1.38
CA LYS A 237 -30.80 5.34 2.41
C LYS A 237 -30.77 4.70 3.81
N VAL A 238 -31.74 3.85 4.13
CA VAL A 238 -31.83 3.13 5.41
C VAL A 238 -30.68 2.13 5.59
N LEU A 239 -30.12 1.58 4.50
CA LEU A 239 -29.05 0.58 4.57
C LEU A 239 -27.65 1.18 4.85
N ALA A 240 -27.53 2.50 4.83
CA ALA A 240 -26.29 3.23 5.07
C ALA A 240 -26.38 4.17 6.29
N ASP A 241 -27.41 3.99 7.13
CA ASP A 241 -27.51 4.67 8.42
C ASP A 241 -26.43 4.18 9.41
N CYS A 242 -26.19 4.96 10.46
CA CYS A 242 -25.12 4.68 11.43
C CYS A 242 -25.42 3.49 12.36
N THR A 243 -26.66 3.00 12.36
CA THR A 243 -27.17 1.90 13.19
C THR A 243 -27.34 0.58 12.41
N SER A 244 -27.18 0.60 11.09
CA SER A 244 -27.46 -0.52 10.17
C SER A 244 -26.66 -1.78 10.50
N GLU A 245 -25.57 -1.62 11.23
CA GLU A 245 -24.63 -2.69 11.58
C GLU A 245 -24.81 -3.17 13.03
N GLU A 246 -25.62 -2.48 13.84
CA GLU A 246 -25.88 -2.84 15.23
C GLU A 246 -26.52 -4.22 15.33
N ASN A 247 -25.98 -5.04 16.23
CA ASN A 247 -26.41 -6.44 16.42
C ASN A 247 -26.32 -7.35 15.17
N THR A 248 -25.57 -6.93 14.15
CA THR A 248 -25.32 -7.74 12.94
C THR A 248 -23.92 -8.37 12.93
N GLN A 249 -23.64 -9.12 11.87
CA GLN A 249 -22.33 -9.69 11.56
C GLN A 249 -21.46 -8.81 10.66
N TRP A 250 -21.95 -7.64 10.21
CA TRP A 250 -21.15 -6.70 9.41
C TRP A 250 -19.91 -6.23 10.17
N GLY A 251 -18.76 -6.22 9.48
CA GLY A 251 -17.46 -5.91 10.06
C GLY A 251 -16.88 -7.00 10.96
N LYS A 252 -17.69 -7.98 11.38
CA LYS A 252 -17.26 -9.11 12.23
C LYS A 252 -17.02 -10.36 11.40
N GLU A 253 -18.03 -10.80 10.66
CA GLU A 253 -17.99 -11.97 9.77
C GLU A 253 -18.44 -11.66 8.33
N MET A 254 -19.11 -10.54 8.10
CA MET A 254 -19.54 -10.11 6.76
C MET A 254 -18.89 -8.79 6.37
N GLY A 255 -18.64 -8.61 5.08
CA GLY A 255 -17.96 -7.45 4.54
C GLY A 255 -16.47 -7.41 4.88
N LEU A 256 -15.88 -6.23 4.73
CA LEU A 256 -14.54 -5.93 5.21
C LEU A 256 -14.54 -5.95 6.74
N LYS A 257 -13.58 -6.68 7.30
CA LYS A 257 -13.42 -6.88 8.73
C LYS A 257 -12.96 -5.60 9.42
N TYR A 258 -13.48 -5.32 10.62
CA TYR A 258 -13.09 -4.15 11.41
C TYR A 258 -11.97 -4.47 12.41
N GLY A 259 -11.36 -3.42 12.96
CA GLY A 259 -10.42 -3.51 14.08
C GLY A 259 -8.96 -3.70 13.68
N CYS A 260 -8.61 -3.52 12.40
CA CYS A 260 -7.23 -3.53 11.91
C CYS A 260 -7.04 -2.46 10.84
N PRO A 261 -5.90 -1.73 10.81
CA PRO A 261 -5.58 -0.77 9.75
C PRO A 261 -5.39 -1.35 8.34
N VAL A 262 -5.25 -2.68 8.24
CA VAL A 262 -5.16 -3.44 6.97
C VAL A 262 -6.36 -4.38 6.90
N GLU A 263 -7.56 -3.79 6.90
CA GLU A 263 -8.82 -4.54 6.85
C GLU A 263 -8.93 -5.47 5.64
N ASP A 264 -8.26 -5.11 4.56
CA ASP A 264 -8.18 -5.86 3.31
C ASP A 264 -7.48 -7.21 3.53
N VAL A 265 -6.26 -7.19 4.08
CA VAL A 265 -5.47 -8.39 4.34
C VAL A 265 -6.19 -9.35 5.27
N ILE A 266 -6.78 -8.86 6.38
CA ILE A 266 -7.55 -9.73 7.30
C ILE A 266 -8.83 -10.26 6.67
N THR A 267 -9.46 -9.50 5.77
CA THR A 267 -10.67 -9.94 5.06
C THR A 267 -10.32 -11.05 4.07
N GLY A 268 -9.25 -10.88 3.29
CA GLY A 268 -8.72 -11.91 2.39
C GLY A 268 -8.38 -13.21 3.12
N LEU A 269 -7.64 -13.11 4.23
CA LEU A 269 -7.30 -14.25 5.09
C LEU A 269 -8.56 -14.93 5.64
N ALA A 270 -9.54 -14.15 6.10
CA ALA A 270 -10.80 -14.69 6.62
C ALA A 270 -11.62 -15.42 5.55
N ILE A 271 -11.68 -14.89 4.33
CA ILE A 271 -12.34 -15.55 3.20
C ILE A 271 -11.64 -16.88 2.89
N GLN A 272 -10.32 -16.89 2.78
CA GLN A 272 -9.56 -18.12 2.49
C GLN A 272 -9.70 -19.16 3.61
N CYS A 273 -9.69 -18.74 4.87
CA CYS A 273 -9.93 -19.62 6.02
C CYS A 273 -11.37 -20.17 6.08
N ARG A 274 -12.30 -19.69 5.25
CA ARG A 274 -13.63 -20.29 5.06
C ARG A 274 -13.66 -21.31 3.93
N GLY A 275 -12.50 -21.69 3.38
CA GLY A 275 -12.33 -22.72 2.37
C GLY A 275 -12.32 -22.22 0.93
N TRP A 276 -12.35 -20.91 0.71
CA TRP A 276 -12.28 -20.32 -0.63
C TRP A 276 -10.84 -20.17 -1.11
N ASN A 277 -10.64 -20.28 -2.43
CA ASN A 277 -9.39 -19.89 -3.09
C ASN A 277 -9.47 -18.45 -3.60
N SER A 278 -8.31 -17.89 -3.90
CA SER A 278 -8.20 -16.64 -4.67
C SER A 278 -7.23 -16.84 -5.83
N VAL A 279 -7.21 -15.88 -6.75
CA VAL A 279 -6.32 -15.87 -7.91
C VAL A 279 -5.53 -14.58 -7.94
N TYR A 280 -4.24 -14.68 -8.23
CA TYR A 280 -3.41 -13.55 -8.62
C TYR A 280 -3.36 -13.41 -10.15
N PHE A 281 -3.84 -12.30 -10.69
CA PHE A 281 -3.90 -12.07 -12.13
C PHE A 281 -3.02 -10.88 -12.55
N ASN A 282 -1.86 -11.18 -13.15
CA ASN A 282 -0.89 -10.19 -13.62
C ASN A 282 -0.73 -10.26 -15.16
N PRO A 283 -1.67 -9.68 -15.93
CA PRO A 283 -1.55 -9.62 -17.38
C PRO A 283 -0.42 -8.67 -17.86
N GLU A 284 -0.04 -8.82 -19.12
CA GLU A 284 0.95 -7.96 -19.78
C GLU A 284 0.50 -6.49 -19.76
N ARG A 285 -0.72 -6.21 -20.27
CA ARG A 285 -1.38 -4.92 -20.06
C ARG A 285 -1.94 -4.85 -18.65
N LYS A 286 -1.38 -3.98 -17.82
CA LYS A 286 -1.80 -3.84 -16.42
C LYS A 286 -3.27 -3.46 -16.31
N CYS A 287 -4.02 -4.17 -15.47
CA CYS A 287 -5.46 -3.93 -15.29
C CYS A 287 -5.74 -2.53 -14.72
N PHE A 288 -4.97 -2.14 -13.71
CA PHE A 288 -5.12 -0.89 -12.99
C PHE A 288 -3.78 -0.19 -12.84
N ILE A 289 -3.81 1.13 -12.93
CA ILE A 289 -2.65 2.00 -12.75
C ILE A 289 -3.04 3.11 -11.76
N GLY A 290 -2.12 3.50 -10.89
CA GLY A 290 -2.33 4.61 -9.97
C GLY A 290 -1.11 5.50 -9.78
N VAL A 291 -1.11 6.23 -8.66
CA VAL A 291 -0.09 7.23 -8.31
C VAL A 291 0.66 6.85 -7.03
N ALA A 292 1.94 6.57 -7.17
CA ALA A 292 2.87 6.27 -6.08
C ALA A 292 3.22 7.55 -5.27
N PRO A 293 3.59 7.41 -3.99
CA PRO A 293 4.18 8.50 -3.21
C PRO A 293 5.42 9.10 -3.90
N VAL A 294 5.54 10.43 -3.86
CA VAL A 294 6.62 11.19 -4.52
C VAL A 294 7.63 11.79 -3.54
N THR A 295 7.48 11.51 -2.24
CA THR A 295 8.45 11.88 -1.20
C THR A 295 8.79 10.71 -0.31
N LEU A 296 9.98 10.74 0.30
CA LEU A 296 10.44 9.68 1.20
C LEU A 296 9.54 9.58 2.44
N ASP A 297 9.11 10.70 3.01
CA ASP A 297 8.26 10.70 4.20
C ASP A 297 6.88 10.08 3.91
N GLN A 298 6.27 10.38 2.77
CA GLN A 298 5.00 9.77 2.38
C GLN A 298 5.15 8.25 2.22
N ALA A 299 6.23 7.81 1.57
CA ALA A 299 6.53 6.38 1.39
C ALA A 299 6.77 5.68 2.74
N LEU A 300 7.57 6.26 3.64
CA LEU A 300 7.86 5.68 4.96
C LEU A 300 6.62 5.65 5.88
N ILE A 301 5.78 6.69 5.85
CA ILE A 301 4.52 6.74 6.61
C ILE A 301 3.54 5.69 6.07
N GLN A 302 3.46 5.50 4.75
CA GLN A 302 2.63 4.44 4.16
C GLN A 302 3.09 3.06 4.66
N TYR A 303 4.38 2.76 4.57
CA TYR A 303 4.93 1.50 5.06
C TYR A 303 4.78 1.31 6.56
N LYS A 304 4.86 2.37 7.37
CA LYS A 304 4.59 2.30 8.81
C LYS A 304 3.16 1.80 9.04
N ARG A 305 2.16 2.36 8.36
CA ARG A 305 0.74 1.98 8.52
C ARG A 305 0.50 0.52 8.13
N TRP A 306 1.06 0.09 7.00
CA TRP A 306 0.98 -1.31 6.57
C TRP A 306 1.61 -2.25 7.59
N SER A 307 2.85 -1.95 8.01
CA SER A 307 3.60 -2.77 8.94
C SER A 307 2.92 -2.87 10.31
N GLU A 308 2.34 -1.77 10.79
CA GLU A 308 1.57 -1.72 12.04
C GLU A 308 0.30 -2.56 11.97
N GLY A 309 -0.43 -2.49 10.85
CA GLY A 309 -1.61 -3.31 10.64
C GLY A 309 -1.26 -4.80 10.52
N LEU A 310 -0.26 -5.13 9.71
CA LEU A 310 0.19 -6.51 9.48
C LEU A 310 0.66 -7.19 10.78
N PHE A 311 1.36 -6.48 11.66
CA PHE A 311 1.78 -7.05 12.94
C PHE A 311 0.65 -7.13 13.97
N GLN A 312 -0.36 -6.26 13.89
CA GLN A 312 -1.61 -6.49 14.63
C GLN A 312 -2.28 -7.79 14.21
N ILE A 313 -2.29 -8.13 12.92
CA ILE A 313 -2.80 -9.44 12.47
C ILE A 313 -2.06 -10.56 13.22
N PHE A 314 -0.72 -10.52 13.22
CA PHE A 314 0.12 -11.52 13.85
C PHE A 314 -0.18 -11.73 15.34
N LEU A 315 -0.42 -10.64 16.07
CA LEU A 315 -0.66 -10.66 17.52
C LEU A 315 -2.13 -10.88 17.89
N SER A 316 -3.03 -10.93 16.91
CA SER A 316 -4.46 -11.09 17.13
C SER A 316 -4.91 -12.55 16.96
N LYS A 317 -6.21 -12.79 17.19
CA LYS A 317 -6.88 -14.05 16.85
C LYS A 317 -6.82 -14.41 15.36
N TYR A 318 -6.40 -13.48 14.49
CA TYR A 318 -6.23 -13.67 13.05
C TYR A 318 -4.80 -14.01 12.65
N CYS A 319 -3.91 -14.34 13.59
CA CYS A 319 -2.56 -14.81 13.28
C CYS A 319 -2.60 -15.96 12.25
N PRO A 320 -1.91 -15.87 11.10
CA PRO A 320 -2.05 -16.87 10.03
C PRO A 320 -1.74 -18.30 10.48
N PHE A 321 -0.76 -18.49 11.37
CA PHE A 321 -0.38 -19.81 11.89
C PHE A 321 -1.39 -20.44 12.84
N THR A 322 -2.22 -19.66 13.54
CA THR A 322 -3.24 -20.20 14.45
C THR A 322 -4.62 -20.17 13.84
N TYR A 323 -5.00 -19.05 13.22
CA TYR A 323 -6.29 -18.88 12.57
C TYR A 323 -6.42 -19.72 11.29
N GLY A 324 -5.34 -19.83 10.52
CA GLY A 324 -5.26 -20.59 9.28
C GLY A 324 -4.90 -22.06 9.44
N TYR A 325 -4.52 -22.50 10.65
CA TYR A 325 -4.15 -23.88 10.94
C TYR A 325 -5.27 -24.86 10.53
N GLY A 326 -4.93 -25.83 9.69
CA GLY A 326 -5.88 -26.81 9.16
C GLY A 326 -6.93 -26.26 8.20
N LYS A 327 -6.93 -24.96 7.89
CA LYS A 327 -7.90 -24.29 6.99
C LYS A 327 -7.29 -23.85 5.67
N ILE A 328 -6.03 -23.41 5.68
CA ILE A 328 -5.26 -23.03 4.49
C ILE A 328 -3.91 -23.74 4.48
N LYS A 329 -3.28 -23.87 3.30
CA LYS A 329 -1.98 -24.55 3.15
C LYS A 329 -0.90 -23.85 3.96
N LEU A 330 0.06 -24.61 4.50
CA LEU A 330 1.17 -24.06 5.28
C LEU A 330 1.97 -23.01 4.51
N GLY A 331 2.22 -23.22 3.22
CA GLY A 331 2.90 -22.23 2.38
C GLY A 331 2.16 -20.89 2.35
N LEU A 332 0.83 -20.88 2.23
CA LEU A 332 0.04 -19.65 2.28
C LEU A 332 0.08 -18.99 3.67
N GLN A 333 0.05 -19.79 4.75
CA GLN A 333 0.25 -19.26 6.11
C GLN A 333 1.60 -18.56 6.25
N MET A 334 2.68 -19.19 5.76
CA MET A 334 4.02 -18.60 5.75
C MET A 334 4.06 -17.31 4.93
N SER A 335 3.42 -17.29 3.76
CA SER A 335 3.33 -16.10 2.90
C SER A 335 2.71 -14.90 3.61
N TYR A 336 1.57 -15.07 4.29
CA TYR A 336 1.02 -13.99 5.12
C TYR A 336 1.98 -13.58 6.24
N CYS A 337 2.62 -14.56 6.89
CA CYS A 337 3.51 -14.30 8.01
C CYS A 337 4.78 -13.52 7.64
N ILE A 338 5.31 -13.67 6.41
CA ILE A 338 6.45 -12.89 5.93
C ILE A 338 6.16 -11.38 6.03
N TYR A 339 4.97 -10.94 5.62
CA TYR A 339 4.53 -9.55 5.72
C TYR A 339 4.20 -9.16 7.18
N CYS A 340 3.52 -10.05 7.91
CA CYS A 340 3.16 -9.84 9.32
C CYS A 340 4.37 -9.64 10.25
N LEU A 341 5.54 -10.17 9.88
CA LEU A 341 6.79 -10.10 10.65
C LEU A 341 7.78 -9.05 10.14
N TRP A 342 7.32 -8.09 9.32
CA TRP A 342 8.11 -6.91 8.97
C TRP A 342 8.58 -6.12 10.21
N PRO A 343 7.73 -5.82 11.23
CA PRO A 343 8.17 -5.00 12.36
C PRO A 343 9.29 -5.62 13.19
N PRO A 344 9.22 -6.89 13.65
CA PRO A 344 10.31 -7.48 14.42
C PRO A 344 11.66 -7.53 13.70
N ASN A 345 11.68 -7.48 12.37
CA ASN A 345 12.92 -7.44 11.57
C ASN A 345 13.72 -6.12 11.74
N SER A 346 13.12 -5.08 12.35
CA SER A 346 13.85 -3.84 12.67
C SER A 346 15.02 -4.08 13.63
N PHE A 347 14.85 -4.92 14.66
CA PHE A 347 15.86 -5.16 15.68
C PHE A 347 17.15 -5.81 15.17
N PRO A 348 17.12 -6.97 14.47
CA PRO A 348 18.32 -7.55 13.92
C PRO A 348 18.99 -6.59 12.93
N THR A 349 18.20 -5.83 12.16
CA THR A 349 18.75 -4.83 11.23
C THR A 349 19.52 -3.74 11.98
N ILE A 350 18.94 -3.14 13.02
CA ILE A 350 19.65 -2.13 13.84
C ILE A 350 20.94 -2.72 14.43
N PHE A 351 20.89 -3.96 14.92
CA PHE A 351 22.07 -4.64 15.43
C PHE A 351 23.17 -4.73 14.37
N TYR A 352 22.86 -5.21 13.17
CA TYR A 352 23.83 -5.34 12.07
C TYR A 352 24.35 -4.00 11.52
N LEU A 353 23.65 -2.89 11.77
CA LEU A 353 24.06 -1.55 11.32
C LEU A 353 24.88 -0.78 12.36
N VAL A 354 24.74 -1.12 13.64
CA VAL A 354 25.36 -0.40 14.76
C VAL A 354 26.51 -1.19 15.39
N VAL A 355 26.31 -2.49 15.66
CA VAL A 355 27.29 -3.27 16.42
C VAL A 355 28.55 -3.57 15.58
N PRO A 356 28.45 -4.08 14.34
CA PRO A 356 29.64 -4.29 13.51
C PRO A 356 30.45 -3.02 13.26
N SER A 357 29.80 -1.86 13.15
CA SER A 357 30.46 -0.59 12.90
C SER A 357 31.21 -0.07 14.12
N LEU A 358 30.61 -0.13 15.30
CA LEU A 358 31.31 0.20 16.53
C LEU A 358 32.43 -0.80 16.87
N CYS A 359 32.25 -2.10 16.59
CA CYS A 359 33.30 -3.11 16.75
C CYS A 359 34.45 -2.86 15.77
N PHE A 360 34.17 -2.43 14.53
CA PHE A 360 35.21 -2.02 13.59
C PHE A 360 36.03 -0.84 14.14
N LEU A 361 35.37 0.20 14.65
CA LEU A 361 36.05 1.33 15.29
C LEU A 361 36.93 0.90 16.48
N ASN A 362 36.51 -0.11 17.23
CA ASN A 362 37.22 -0.59 18.42
C ASN A 362 38.25 -1.70 18.15
N GLY A 363 38.34 -2.19 16.92
CA GLY A 363 39.26 -3.28 16.57
C GLY A 363 38.80 -4.65 17.09
N ILE A 364 37.50 -4.81 17.38
CA ILE A 364 36.94 -6.02 17.97
C ILE A 364 36.43 -6.96 16.86
N PRO A 365 36.99 -8.17 16.71
CA PRO A 365 36.52 -9.14 15.72
C PRO A 365 35.19 -9.77 16.13
N LEU A 366 34.18 -9.68 15.26
CA LEU A 366 32.87 -10.33 15.44
C LEU A 366 32.69 -11.56 14.54
N PHE A 367 33.39 -11.59 13.40
CA PHE A 367 33.26 -12.64 12.40
C PHE A 367 34.52 -13.51 12.38
N PRO A 368 34.44 -14.74 11.85
CA PRO A 368 35.62 -15.56 11.64
C PRO A 368 36.68 -14.85 10.80
N LYS A 369 37.95 -15.11 11.10
CA LYS A 369 39.06 -14.59 10.33
C LYS A 369 38.97 -15.01 8.87
N MET A 370 39.37 -14.15 7.94
CA MET A 370 39.37 -14.44 6.51
C MET A 370 40.24 -15.68 6.18
N SER A 371 41.36 -15.84 6.89
CA SER A 371 42.21 -17.03 6.82
C SER A 371 41.56 -18.33 7.34
N SER A 372 40.45 -18.24 8.07
CA SER A 372 39.73 -19.38 8.61
C SER A 372 38.75 -19.98 7.60
N LEU A 373 38.69 -21.31 7.53
CA LEU A 373 37.64 -22.00 6.76
C LEU A 373 36.21 -21.64 7.21
N TRP A 374 36.05 -21.20 8.46
CA TRP A 374 34.77 -20.73 9.00
C TRP A 374 34.28 -19.41 8.41
N PHE A 375 35.11 -18.68 7.67
CA PHE A 375 34.67 -17.50 6.91
C PHE A 375 33.83 -17.90 5.68
N LEU A 376 34.08 -19.08 5.10
CA LEU A 376 33.46 -19.51 3.84
C LEU A 376 31.93 -19.58 3.91
N PRO A 377 31.28 -20.12 4.97
CA PRO A 377 29.83 -20.09 5.08
C PRO A 377 29.24 -18.67 5.07
N PHE A 378 29.88 -17.70 5.74
CA PHE A 378 29.41 -16.32 5.77
C PHE A 378 29.53 -15.66 4.40
N ALA A 379 30.69 -15.83 3.75
CA ALA A 379 30.92 -15.33 2.40
C ALA A 379 29.94 -15.95 1.38
N TYR A 380 29.69 -17.26 1.50
CA TYR A 380 28.73 -17.97 0.65
C TYR A 380 27.32 -17.44 0.84
N VAL A 381 26.82 -17.36 2.08
CA VAL A 381 25.45 -16.87 2.36
C VAL A 381 25.30 -15.44 1.83
N PHE A 382 26.22 -14.54 2.19
CA PHE A 382 26.16 -13.15 1.74
C PHE A 382 26.21 -13.02 0.21
N GLY A 383 27.14 -13.71 -0.44
CA GLY A 383 27.32 -13.68 -1.88
C GLY A 383 26.15 -14.29 -2.63
N ALA A 384 25.71 -15.49 -2.22
CA ALA A 384 24.61 -16.20 -2.85
C ALA A 384 23.29 -15.44 -2.70
N THR A 385 22.95 -14.91 -1.53
CA THR A 385 21.70 -14.14 -1.36
C THR A 385 21.72 -12.83 -2.13
N SER A 386 22.86 -12.15 -2.18
CA SER A 386 22.99 -10.89 -2.93
C SER A 386 22.91 -11.12 -4.44
N LEU A 387 23.61 -12.15 -4.94
CA LEU A 387 23.54 -12.54 -6.36
C LEU A 387 22.15 -13.02 -6.75
N TYR A 388 21.50 -13.81 -5.90
CA TYR A 388 20.14 -14.28 -6.15
C TYR A 388 19.15 -13.11 -6.18
N SER A 389 19.21 -12.20 -5.20
CA SER A 389 18.36 -11.00 -5.17
C SER A 389 18.56 -10.12 -6.41
N LEU A 390 19.81 -9.95 -6.85
CA LEU A 390 20.11 -9.20 -8.06
C LEU A 390 19.58 -9.93 -9.30
N PHE A 391 19.79 -11.24 -9.41
CA PHE A 391 19.28 -12.04 -10.51
C PHE A 391 17.75 -11.97 -10.61
N GLU A 392 17.05 -12.07 -9.49
CA GLU A 392 15.60 -11.97 -9.42
C GLU A 392 15.10 -10.61 -9.92
N ALA A 393 15.72 -9.51 -9.46
CA ALA A 393 15.41 -8.16 -9.92
C ALA A 393 15.63 -8.00 -11.44
N LEU A 394 16.80 -8.42 -11.95
CA LEU A 394 17.11 -8.35 -13.38
C LEU A 394 16.16 -9.22 -14.22
N SER A 395 15.73 -10.37 -13.69
CA SER A 395 14.81 -11.29 -14.40
C SER A 395 13.41 -10.71 -14.61
N VAL A 396 13.00 -9.75 -13.78
CA VAL A 396 11.72 -9.03 -13.91
C VAL A 396 11.87 -7.66 -14.58
N GLY A 397 13.06 -7.37 -15.11
CA GLY A 397 13.36 -6.16 -15.86
C GLY A 397 13.71 -4.95 -15.00
N ASP A 398 14.07 -5.13 -13.72
CA ASP A 398 14.71 -4.07 -12.94
C ASP A 398 16.15 -3.86 -13.44
N THR A 399 16.64 -2.64 -13.27
CA THR A 399 18.05 -2.28 -13.45
C THR A 399 18.83 -2.51 -12.15
N ILE A 400 20.16 -2.54 -12.25
CA ILE A 400 21.04 -2.59 -11.07
C ILE A 400 20.81 -1.37 -10.15
N THR A 401 20.51 -0.20 -10.73
CA THR A 401 20.19 1.01 -9.98
C THR A 401 18.88 0.87 -9.20
N GLU A 402 17.83 0.34 -9.83
CA GLU A 402 16.56 0.04 -9.15
C GLU A 402 16.76 -0.98 -8.00
N TRP A 403 17.53 -2.05 -8.24
CA TRP A 403 17.88 -3.02 -7.20
C TRP A 403 18.66 -2.36 -6.03
N TRP A 404 19.61 -1.46 -6.32
CA TRP A 404 20.35 -0.74 -5.30
C TRP A 404 19.46 0.21 -4.49
N ASN A 405 18.55 0.92 -5.17
CA ASN A 405 17.56 1.79 -4.53
C ASN A 405 16.59 0.98 -3.66
N LEU A 406 16.14 -0.19 -4.12
CA LEU A 406 15.34 -1.14 -3.34
C LEU A 406 16.04 -1.53 -2.04
N ASN A 407 17.33 -1.90 -2.10
CA ASN A 407 18.12 -2.22 -0.91
C ASN A 407 18.23 -1.02 0.06
N ARG A 408 18.48 0.19 -0.45
CA ARG A 408 18.51 1.42 0.36
C ARG A 408 17.18 1.64 1.09
N ILE A 409 16.08 1.60 0.35
CA ILE A 409 14.77 1.86 0.92
C ILE A 409 14.37 0.77 1.91
N TRP A 410 14.75 -0.49 1.70
CA TRP A 410 14.57 -1.55 2.71
C TRP A 410 15.30 -1.25 4.02
N VAL A 411 16.55 -0.77 3.95
CA VAL A 411 17.28 -0.33 5.16
C VAL A 411 16.53 0.80 5.85
N PHE A 412 16.05 1.81 5.11
CA PHE A 412 15.30 2.93 5.68
C PHE A 412 13.99 2.48 6.34
N ARG A 413 13.20 1.63 5.67
CA ARG A 413 11.95 1.06 6.21
C ARG A 413 12.21 0.29 7.51
N ARG A 414 13.25 -0.54 7.56
CA ARG A 414 13.59 -1.35 8.76
C ARG A 414 14.08 -0.50 9.93
N LEU A 415 14.89 0.53 9.67
CA LEU A 415 15.35 1.48 10.69
C LEU A 415 14.21 2.34 11.26
N THR A 416 13.19 2.61 10.45
CA THR A 416 12.16 3.61 10.78
C THR A 416 10.76 3.01 10.82
N SER A 417 10.06 2.92 9.69
CA SER A 417 8.67 2.46 9.57
C SER A 417 8.38 1.21 10.39
N PHE A 418 9.25 0.19 10.29
CA PHE A 418 9.07 -1.08 10.98
C PHE A 418 9.32 -0.96 12.48
N LEU A 419 10.41 -0.27 12.87
CA LEU A 419 10.72 -0.01 14.27
C LEU A 419 9.59 0.74 14.97
N PHE A 420 9.14 1.86 14.38
CA PHE A 420 8.01 2.64 14.93
C PHE A 420 6.74 1.81 14.99
N SER A 421 6.43 1.03 13.94
CA SER A 421 5.24 0.19 13.95
C SER A 421 5.30 -0.92 15.02
N PHE A 422 6.48 -1.48 15.29
CA PHE A 422 6.67 -2.47 16.34
C PHE A 422 6.39 -1.83 17.70
N VAL A 423 7.05 -0.71 18.00
CA VAL A 423 6.90 0.01 19.26
C VAL A 423 5.46 0.43 19.49
N ASP A 424 4.84 1.09 18.50
CA ASP A 424 3.45 1.54 18.59
C ASP A 424 2.48 0.37 18.79
N THR A 425 2.73 -0.76 18.11
CA THR A 425 1.89 -1.95 18.24
C THR A 425 2.02 -2.60 19.61
N VAL A 426 3.22 -2.70 20.16
CA VAL A 426 3.44 -3.23 21.51
C VAL A 426 2.82 -2.31 22.57
N ILE A 427 3.07 -1.00 22.48
CA ILE A 427 2.48 0.00 23.40
C ILE A 427 0.95 -0.08 23.38
N ARG A 428 0.34 -0.21 22.19
CA ARG A 428 -1.11 -0.41 22.05
C ARG A 428 -1.57 -1.72 22.69
N GLN A 429 -0.87 -2.83 22.46
CA GLN A 429 -1.22 -4.13 23.03
C GLN A 429 -1.20 -4.11 24.57
N LEU A 430 -0.34 -3.27 25.15
CA LEU A 430 -0.25 -3.04 26.60
C LEU A 430 -1.30 -2.03 27.12
N GLY A 431 -2.14 -1.45 26.26
CA GLY A 431 -3.22 -0.54 26.64
C GLY A 431 -2.80 0.93 26.85
N PHE A 432 -1.58 1.31 26.46
CA PHE A 432 -1.03 2.65 26.70
C PHE A 432 -1.33 3.69 25.60
N SER A 433 -1.95 3.30 24.49
CA SER A 433 -2.24 4.22 23.37
C SER A 433 -3.49 3.82 22.59
N GLN A 434 -4.19 4.81 22.03
CA GLN A 434 -5.31 4.63 21.10
C GLN A 434 -4.85 4.71 19.63
N THR A 435 -5.65 4.18 18.71
CA THR A 435 -5.37 4.19 17.27
C THR A 435 -5.43 5.60 16.68
N THR A 436 -4.27 6.16 16.29
CA THR A 436 -4.20 7.34 15.43
C THR A 436 -3.97 6.91 13.98
N PHE A 437 -5.00 7.03 13.14
CA PHE A 437 -4.85 6.85 11.70
C PHE A 437 -4.35 8.15 11.07
N VAL A 438 -3.09 8.17 10.63
CA VAL A 438 -2.53 9.32 9.90
C VAL A 438 -2.83 9.15 8.42
N ILE A 439 -3.48 10.14 7.82
CA ILE A 439 -3.70 10.20 6.38
C ILE A 439 -2.43 10.74 5.74
N THR A 440 -1.88 10.02 4.77
CA THR A 440 -0.75 10.50 3.97
C THR A 440 -1.30 11.45 2.89
N PRO A 441 -0.88 12.73 2.87
CA PRO A 441 -1.24 13.62 1.76
C PRO A 441 -0.63 13.08 0.47
N LYS A 442 -1.34 13.23 -0.65
CA LYS A 442 -0.89 12.79 -1.98
C LYS A 442 -0.58 13.94 -2.93
N VAL A 443 -0.88 15.17 -2.52
CA VAL A 443 -0.59 16.40 -3.26
C VAL A 443 0.71 16.99 -2.71
N VAL A 444 1.62 17.35 -3.61
CA VAL A 444 2.88 18.01 -3.28
C VAL A 444 3.04 19.26 -4.13
N ASP A 445 3.92 20.15 -3.68
CA ASP A 445 4.33 21.35 -4.41
C ASP A 445 5.08 20.98 -5.72
N ASP A 446 4.98 21.83 -6.73
CA ASP A 446 5.69 21.69 -8.01
C ASP A 446 7.21 21.61 -7.81
N GLU A 447 7.77 22.31 -6.82
CA GLU A 447 9.20 22.21 -6.52
C GLU A 447 9.60 20.81 -6.03
N VAL A 448 8.76 20.18 -5.22
CA VAL A 448 8.97 18.81 -4.72
C VAL A 448 8.86 17.82 -5.89
N LEU A 449 7.88 18.02 -6.77
CA LEU A 449 7.70 17.18 -7.95
C LEU A 449 8.92 17.26 -8.88
N ARG A 450 9.46 18.47 -9.13
CA ARG A 450 10.68 18.64 -9.92
C ARG A 450 11.89 17.92 -9.31
N ARG A 451 12.03 17.92 -7.98
CA ARG A 451 13.11 17.16 -7.31
C ARG A 451 12.92 15.66 -7.49
N TYR A 452 11.68 15.19 -7.36
CA TYR A 452 11.33 13.78 -7.59
C TYR A 452 11.63 13.34 -9.04
N GLU A 453 11.25 14.13 -10.04
CA GLU A 453 11.55 13.88 -11.46
C GLU A 453 13.05 13.85 -11.75
N ASN A 454 13.84 14.63 -11.02
CA ASN A 454 15.31 14.63 -11.09
C ASN A 454 15.97 13.55 -10.21
N GLU A 455 15.19 12.58 -9.71
CA GLU A 455 15.64 11.45 -8.87
C GLU A 455 16.35 11.86 -7.57
N MET A 456 15.92 12.99 -6.97
CA MET A 456 16.44 13.47 -5.69
C MET A 456 15.55 13.02 -4.53
N LEU A 457 16.14 12.38 -3.51
CA LEU A 457 15.41 12.00 -2.30
C LEU A 457 14.99 13.23 -1.49
N GLU A 458 13.74 13.27 -1.04
CA GLU A 458 13.21 14.39 -0.26
C GLU A 458 13.37 14.17 1.26
N PHE A 459 14.15 15.04 1.91
CA PHE A 459 14.40 15.00 3.37
C PHE A 459 13.97 16.28 4.13
N GLY A 460 13.32 17.22 3.44
CA GLY A 460 13.01 18.57 3.97
C GLY A 460 12.19 18.61 5.26
N ASN A 461 11.42 17.55 5.53
CA ASN A 461 10.56 17.48 6.72
C ASN A 461 11.36 17.14 7.98
N ALA A 462 11.19 17.91 9.05
CA ALA A 462 11.75 17.57 10.37
C ALA A 462 11.03 16.34 10.96
N SER A 463 11.54 15.14 10.64
CA SER A 463 10.95 13.86 11.03
C SER A 463 11.90 13.06 11.93
N PRO A 464 11.41 12.44 13.01
CA PRO A 464 12.19 11.47 13.79
C PRO A 464 12.75 10.32 12.95
N MET A 465 12.05 9.93 11.87
CA MET A 465 12.53 8.90 10.94
C MET A 465 13.83 9.34 10.25
N PHE A 466 13.91 10.60 9.82
CA PHE A 466 15.11 11.13 9.17
C PHE A 466 16.25 11.33 10.16
N ALA A 467 15.95 11.68 11.41
CA ALA A 467 16.96 11.70 12.48
C ALA A 467 17.60 10.32 12.69
N ILE A 468 16.81 9.23 12.72
CA ILE A 468 17.34 7.87 12.86
C ILE A 468 18.20 7.50 11.65
N ILE A 469 17.69 7.69 10.43
CA ILE A 469 18.43 7.38 9.19
C ILE A 469 19.76 8.14 9.16
N SER A 470 19.72 9.44 9.43
CA SER A 470 20.90 10.32 9.44
C SER A 470 21.90 9.94 10.53
N THR A 471 21.43 9.60 11.73
CA THR A 471 22.28 9.15 12.84
C THR A 471 23.04 7.88 12.46
N VAL A 472 22.34 6.87 11.92
CA VAL A 472 22.95 5.60 11.52
C VAL A 472 23.93 5.80 10.34
N ALA A 473 23.60 6.68 9.39
CA ALA A 473 24.51 7.05 8.31
C ALA A 473 25.79 7.68 8.86
N VAL A 474 25.68 8.76 9.65
CA VAL A 474 26.83 9.44 10.25
C VAL A 474 27.66 8.49 11.11
N LEU A 475 27.02 7.62 11.91
CA LEU A 475 27.70 6.62 12.71
C LEU A 475 28.56 5.69 11.84
N ASN A 476 28.01 5.14 10.76
CA ASN A 476 28.74 4.24 9.87
C ASN A 476 29.90 4.96 9.14
N LEU A 477 29.72 6.24 8.78
CA LEU A 477 30.80 7.04 8.19
C LEU A 477 31.94 7.29 9.19
N VAL A 478 31.62 7.76 10.39
CA VAL A 478 32.60 8.08 11.44
C VAL A 478 33.34 6.83 11.89
N THR A 479 32.64 5.72 12.09
CA THR A 479 33.25 4.44 12.49
C THR A 479 34.11 3.84 11.38
N LEU A 480 33.73 3.97 10.10
CA LEU A 480 34.55 3.55 8.97
C LEU A 480 35.86 4.34 8.92
N LEU A 481 35.78 5.68 8.94
CA LEU A 481 36.96 6.55 8.90
C LEU A 481 37.83 6.38 10.16
N GLY A 482 37.20 6.40 11.33
CA GLY A 482 37.88 6.23 12.61
C GLY A 482 38.51 4.85 12.77
N GLY A 483 37.84 3.78 12.32
CA GLY A 483 38.37 2.42 12.33
C GLY A 483 39.55 2.23 11.38
N LEU A 484 39.51 2.86 10.19
CA LEU A 484 40.67 2.89 9.29
C LEU A 484 41.85 3.63 9.91
N ILE A 485 41.61 4.82 10.46
CA ILE A 485 42.67 5.62 11.10
C ILE A 485 43.26 4.86 12.29
N LYS A 486 42.42 4.39 13.21
CA LYS A 486 42.88 3.76 14.44
C LYS A 486 43.55 2.41 14.19
N ASN A 487 42.92 1.53 13.41
CA ASN A 487 43.39 0.14 13.31
C ASN A 487 44.37 -0.08 12.15
N VAL A 488 44.27 0.69 11.06
CA VAL A 488 45.15 0.52 9.89
C VAL A 488 46.32 1.50 9.95
N ILE A 489 46.06 2.80 10.18
CA ILE A 489 47.14 3.81 10.15
C ILE A 489 47.97 3.77 11.44
N PHE A 490 47.32 3.73 12.60
CA PHE A 490 47.98 3.72 13.91
C PHE A 490 48.11 2.33 14.56
N GLY A 491 47.53 1.30 13.95
CA GLY A 491 47.46 -0.06 14.50
C GLY A 491 48.31 -1.07 13.73
N GLU A 492 47.75 -2.27 13.50
CA GLU A 492 48.44 -3.42 12.90
C GLU A 492 48.60 -3.33 11.37
N GLY A 493 48.25 -2.20 10.75
CA GLY A 493 48.31 -2.04 9.30
C GLY A 493 47.25 -2.88 8.58
N ILE A 494 47.58 -3.31 7.36
CA ILE A 494 46.66 -4.09 6.49
C ILE A 494 46.32 -5.46 7.09
N TRP A 495 47.16 -6.00 7.98
CA TRP A 495 46.95 -7.30 8.61
C TRP A 495 45.67 -7.38 9.44
N VAL A 496 45.16 -6.23 9.93
CA VAL A 496 43.92 -6.17 10.70
C VAL A 496 42.70 -6.68 9.91
N PHE A 497 42.76 -6.62 8.57
CA PHE A 497 41.66 -7.12 7.73
C PHE A 497 41.51 -8.65 7.81
N ASP A 498 42.54 -9.41 8.20
CA ASP A 498 42.34 -10.84 8.47
C ASP A 498 41.25 -11.07 9.52
N ALA A 499 41.12 -10.18 10.51
CA ALA A 499 40.14 -10.28 11.59
C ALA A 499 38.90 -9.39 11.42
N LEU A 500 38.99 -8.29 10.66
CA LEU A 500 37.95 -7.25 10.59
C LEU A 500 37.32 -7.04 9.20
N LEU A 501 37.68 -7.85 8.19
CA LEU A 501 37.22 -7.64 6.80
C LEU A 501 35.70 -7.59 6.67
N ALA A 502 34.97 -8.48 7.34
CA ALA A 502 33.51 -8.52 7.25
C ALA A 502 32.88 -7.23 7.79
N GLN A 503 33.33 -6.75 8.96
CA GLN A 503 32.86 -5.48 9.51
C GLN A 503 33.21 -4.31 8.59
N PHE A 504 34.42 -4.28 8.02
CA PHE A 504 34.82 -3.26 7.06
C PHE A 504 33.90 -3.22 5.82
N ILE A 505 33.61 -4.39 5.23
CA ILE A 505 32.71 -4.50 4.07
C ILE A 505 31.31 -4.03 4.45
N LEU A 506 30.76 -4.48 5.58
CA LEU A 506 29.42 -4.08 6.04
C LEU A 506 29.33 -2.56 6.25
N CYS A 507 30.31 -1.96 6.94
CA CYS A 507 30.37 -0.51 7.14
C CYS A 507 30.48 0.23 5.82
N GLY A 508 31.36 -0.21 4.93
CA GLY A 508 31.56 0.36 3.61
C GLY A 508 30.27 0.35 2.79
N LEU A 509 29.58 -0.80 2.74
CA LEU A 509 28.29 -0.93 2.06
C LEU A 509 27.25 0.03 2.65
N MET A 510 27.21 0.20 3.97
CA MET A 510 26.26 1.13 4.60
C MET A 510 26.60 2.59 4.31
N VAL A 511 27.87 2.95 4.20
CA VAL A 511 28.27 4.27 3.71
C VAL A 511 27.80 4.47 2.27
N LEU A 512 28.00 3.48 1.38
CA LEU A 512 27.56 3.56 -0.02
C LEU A 512 26.04 3.67 -0.17
N VAL A 513 25.28 2.90 0.62
CA VAL A 513 23.80 2.95 0.63
C VAL A 513 23.31 4.34 1.03
N ASN A 514 24.01 5.01 1.96
CA ASN A 514 23.62 6.32 2.52
C ASN A 514 24.23 7.53 1.78
N ILE A 515 24.85 7.37 0.60
CA ILE A 515 25.38 8.51 -0.18
C ILE A 515 24.38 9.67 -0.32
N PRO A 516 23.10 9.43 -0.71
CA PRO A 516 22.11 10.51 -0.80
C PRO A 516 21.79 11.20 0.53
N VAL A 517 21.98 10.51 1.66
CA VAL A 517 21.78 11.08 3.00
C VAL A 517 22.91 12.05 3.32
N TYR A 518 24.16 11.72 2.97
CA TYR A 518 25.28 12.65 3.15
C TYR A 518 25.18 13.87 2.24
N ASP A 519 24.72 13.68 1.01
CA ASP A 519 24.39 14.79 0.11
C ASP A 519 23.37 15.75 0.74
N ALA A 520 22.27 15.18 1.27
CA ALA A 520 21.24 15.94 1.97
C ALA A 520 21.68 16.57 3.30
N LEU A 521 22.63 15.96 4.02
CA LEU A 521 23.17 16.48 5.29
C LEU A 521 24.14 17.65 5.08
N PHE A 522 25.06 17.52 4.11
CA PHE A 522 26.25 18.36 4.07
C PHE A 522 26.34 19.29 2.85
N PHE A 523 25.65 18.96 1.75
CA PHE A 523 25.86 19.64 0.46
C PHE A 523 24.62 20.34 -0.07
N ARG A 524 23.43 19.77 0.15
CA ARG A 524 22.18 20.38 -0.32
C ARG A 524 21.80 21.64 0.46
N LYS A 525 21.44 22.68 -0.28
CA LYS A 525 20.97 23.98 0.24
C LYS A 525 19.51 24.28 -0.10
N ASP A 526 18.89 23.41 -0.89
CA ASP A 526 17.48 23.50 -1.24
C ASP A 526 16.57 22.94 -0.12
N SER A 527 15.26 23.15 -0.26
CA SER A 527 14.25 22.78 0.76
C SER A 527 14.09 21.27 0.97
N GLY A 528 14.65 20.43 0.11
CA GLY A 528 14.63 18.97 0.28
C GLY A 528 15.88 18.40 0.97
N GLY A 529 16.83 19.24 1.40
CA GLY A 529 17.95 18.85 2.27
C GLY A 529 17.49 18.52 3.70
N ILE A 530 18.36 17.94 4.51
CA ILE A 530 18.04 17.61 5.91
C ILE A 530 18.05 18.90 6.75
N PRO A 531 16.99 19.18 7.55
CA PRO A 531 16.96 20.35 8.42
C PRO A 531 18.17 20.42 9.37
N PHE A 532 18.70 21.61 9.61
CA PHE A 532 19.88 21.82 10.45
C PHE A 532 19.73 21.21 11.85
N SER A 533 18.54 21.31 12.45
CA SER A 533 18.24 20.70 13.75
C SER A 533 18.39 19.17 13.75
N VAL A 534 17.96 18.51 12.68
CA VAL A 534 18.08 17.06 12.49
C VAL A 534 19.54 16.68 12.26
N MET A 535 20.28 17.46 11.47
CA MET A 535 21.72 17.24 11.26
C MET A 535 22.50 17.30 12.58
N VAL A 536 22.34 18.36 13.37
CA VAL A 536 23.02 18.51 14.68
C VAL A 536 22.67 17.35 15.60
N THR A 537 21.38 17.04 15.72
CA THR A 537 20.91 15.91 16.54
C THR A 537 21.58 14.60 16.12
N SER A 538 21.65 14.34 14.81
CA SER A 538 22.21 13.10 14.27
C SER A 538 23.71 12.97 14.52
N ILE A 539 24.46 14.06 14.39
CA ILE A 539 25.90 14.09 14.69
C ILE A 539 26.14 13.87 16.18
N VAL A 540 25.37 14.52 17.06
CA VAL A 540 25.49 14.35 18.51
C VAL A 540 25.21 12.90 18.90
N LEU A 541 24.10 12.33 18.43
CA LEU A 541 23.72 10.94 18.74
C LEU A 541 24.75 9.93 18.23
N ALA A 542 25.24 10.10 17.00
CA ALA A 542 26.29 9.23 16.44
C ALA A 542 27.60 9.33 17.23
N SER A 543 27.99 10.54 17.64
CA SER A 543 29.19 10.76 18.46
C SER A 543 29.05 10.10 19.83
N LEU A 544 27.90 10.27 20.50
CA LEU A 544 27.62 9.60 21.77
C LEU A 544 27.68 8.07 21.64
N ALA A 545 27.14 7.51 20.55
CA ALA A 545 27.20 6.08 20.28
C ALA A 545 28.65 5.58 20.13
N CYS A 546 29.55 6.37 19.53
CA CYS A 546 30.97 6.02 19.42
C CYS A 546 31.72 6.04 20.76
N LEU A 547 31.19 6.73 21.77
CA LEU A 547 31.76 6.78 23.13
C LEU A 547 31.28 5.63 24.01
N ILE A 548 30.33 4.81 23.56
CA ILE A 548 29.85 3.67 24.32
C ILE A 548 30.99 2.65 24.45
N PRO A 549 31.41 2.28 25.68
CA PRO A 549 32.42 1.26 25.86
C PRO A 549 31.84 -0.09 25.40
N ILE A 550 32.52 -0.71 24.43
CA ILE A 550 32.24 -2.06 23.99
C ILE A 550 33.35 -2.93 24.56
N SER A 551 33.02 -3.64 25.63
CA SER A 551 33.91 -4.56 26.35
C SER A 551 33.70 -5.99 25.90
#